data_AF-X1PDB7-F1
#
_entry.id   AF-X1PDB7-F1
#
_cell.length_a   1.000
_cell.length_b   1.000
_cell.length_c   1.000
_cell.angle_alpha   90.00
_cell.angle_beta   90.00
_cell.angle_gamma   90.00
#
_symmetry.space_group_name_H-M   'P 1'
#
loop_
_entity.id
_entity.type
_entity.pdbx_description
1 polymer ?
#
loop_
_entity_poly.entity_id
_entity_poly.type
_entity_poly.pdbx_seq_one_letter_code
_entity_poly.pdbx_strand_id
1 'polypeptide(L)'
;MDTSAFLHRLTAQATYSGQIAHIEHIPHRKAKCAELDKPLEAGLRDCLGEHGLLPLYTHQAEAITRAREGKNVMVATSSASGKTLCYNAPVMEAIST
;
A
#
# COMPACT_ATOMS: atom_id res chain seq x y z
N MET A 1 4.38 -21.53 2.04
CA MET A 1 3.79 -22.24 0.88
C MET A 1 4.70 -21.97 -0.31
N ASP A 2 5.23 -23.01 -0.95
CA ASP A 2 5.99 -22.84 -2.20
C ASP A 2 5.01 -22.74 -3.37
N THR A 3 4.77 -21.52 -3.82
CA THR A 3 3.83 -21.24 -4.92
C THR A 3 4.33 -21.78 -6.25
N SER A 4 5.66 -21.80 -6.48
CA SER A 4 6.24 -22.31 -7.71
C SER A 4 6.06 -23.81 -7.82
N ALA A 5 6.34 -24.55 -6.75
CA ALA A 5 6.08 -25.99 -6.70
C ALA A 5 4.60 -26.33 -6.90
N PHE A 6 3.69 -25.52 -6.34
CA PHE A 6 2.25 -25.67 -6.55
C PHE A 6 1.86 -25.49 -8.02
N LEU A 7 2.33 -24.43 -8.66
CA LEU A 7 2.07 -24.15 -10.08
C LEU A 7 2.61 -25.27 -10.97
N HIS A 8 3.83 -25.75 -10.72
CA HIS A 8 4.42 -26.88 -11.45
C HIS A 8 3.57 -28.15 -11.33
N ARG A 9 3.08 -28.46 -10.12
CA ARG A 9 2.20 -29.62 -9.92
C ARG A 9 0.90 -29.46 -10.70
N LEU A 10 0.30 -28.27 -10.71
CA LEU A 10 -0.95 -28.00 -11.41
C LEU A 10 -0.79 -28.20 -12.92
N THR A 11 0.28 -27.64 -13.50
CA THR A 11 0.52 -27.71 -14.95
C THR A 11 0.95 -29.09 -15.45
N ALA A 12 1.52 -29.93 -14.58
CA ALA A 12 1.90 -31.30 -14.91
C ALA A 12 0.74 -32.31 -14.87
N GLN A 13 -0.45 -31.95 -14.37
CA GLN A 13 -1.59 -32.87 -14.31
C GLN A 13 -2.15 -33.14 -15.71
N ALA A 14 -2.38 -34.42 -16.04
CA ALA A 14 -2.93 -34.83 -17.33
C ALA A 14 -4.29 -34.16 -17.65
N THR A 15 -5.08 -33.87 -16.63
CA THR A 15 -6.38 -33.20 -16.74
C THR A 15 -6.30 -31.68 -16.97
N TYR A 16 -5.12 -31.06 -16.83
CA TYR A 16 -4.93 -29.62 -16.90
C TYR A 16 -3.80 -29.19 -17.87
N SER A 17 -2.94 -30.11 -18.25
CA SER A 17 -1.85 -29.89 -19.21
C SER A 17 -2.37 -29.27 -20.50
N GLY A 18 -1.68 -28.22 -20.98
CA GLY A 18 -2.04 -27.51 -22.21
C GLY A 18 -3.23 -26.55 -22.13
N GLN A 19 -3.85 -26.34 -20.95
CA GLN A 19 -5.02 -25.44 -20.82
C GLN A 19 -4.68 -23.97 -20.54
N ILE A 20 -3.43 -23.64 -20.19
CA ILE A 20 -3.02 -22.26 -19.97
C ILE A 20 -2.82 -21.57 -21.33
N ALA A 21 -3.76 -20.68 -21.68
CA ALA A 21 -3.68 -19.91 -22.92
C ALA A 21 -2.70 -18.73 -22.86
N HIS A 22 -2.45 -18.19 -21.66
CA HIS A 22 -1.59 -17.02 -21.45
C HIS A 22 -0.92 -17.02 -20.08
N ILE A 23 0.33 -16.57 -20.03
CA ILE A 23 1.08 -16.33 -18.80
C ILE A 23 1.68 -14.93 -18.88
N GLU A 24 1.33 -14.07 -17.93
CA GLU A 24 1.92 -12.76 -17.75
C GLU A 24 2.75 -12.73 -16.46
N HIS A 25 4.02 -12.33 -16.58
CA HIS A 25 4.88 -12.11 -15.42
C HIS A 25 4.89 -10.62 -15.06
N ILE A 26 4.22 -10.27 -13.97
CA ILE A 26 4.23 -8.90 -13.45
C ILE A 26 5.48 -8.73 -12.58
N PRO A 27 6.42 -7.81 -12.92
CA PRO A 27 7.64 -7.64 -12.15
C PRO A 27 7.36 -7.04 -10.77
N HIS A 28 8.16 -7.44 -9.78
CA HIS A 28 8.11 -6.82 -8.46
C HIS A 28 8.42 -5.32 -8.56
N ARG A 29 7.80 -4.53 -7.68
CA ARG A 29 8.02 -3.08 -7.59
C ARG A 29 8.58 -2.76 -6.22
N LYS A 30 9.72 -2.05 -6.18
CA LYS A 30 10.28 -1.55 -4.93
C LYS A 30 9.35 -0.48 -4.34
N ALA A 31 9.26 -0.47 -3.01
CA ALA A 31 8.60 0.59 -2.27
C ALA A 31 9.20 1.95 -2.63
N LYS A 32 8.33 2.95 -2.80
CA LYS A 32 8.72 4.36 -2.87
C LYS A 32 8.11 5.07 -1.67
N CYS A 33 8.96 5.73 -0.89
CA CYS A 33 8.56 6.44 0.31
C CYS A 33 8.85 7.93 0.16
N ALA A 34 8.13 8.76 0.90
CA ALA A 34 8.33 10.20 0.95
C ALA A 34 8.05 10.74 2.35
N GLU A 35 8.76 11.81 2.70
CA GLU A 35 8.51 12.57 3.92
C GLU A 35 7.36 13.57 3.71
N LEU A 36 6.74 13.99 4.80
CA LEU A 36 5.76 15.08 4.79
C LEU A 36 6.47 16.43 5.00
N ASP A 37 6.03 17.47 4.29
CA ASP A 37 6.56 18.83 4.47
C ASP A 37 6.33 19.36 5.90
N LYS A 38 5.18 19.02 6.48
CA LYS A 38 4.87 19.23 7.89
C LYS A 38 4.85 17.86 8.58
N PRO A 39 5.57 17.63 9.69
CA PRO A 39 5.53 16.36 10.38
C PRO A 39 4.10 16.03 10.86
N LEU A 40 3.83 14.74 11.08
CA LEU A 40 2.62 14.32 11.80
C LEU A 40 2.65 14.85 13.23
N GLU A 41 1.47 15.03 13.83
CA GLU A 41 1.33 15.19 15.28
C GLU A 41 2.13 14.10 16.01
N ALA A 42 2.79 14.45 17.12
CA ALA A 42 3.78 13.60 17.77
C ALA A 42 3.19 12.26 18.22
N GLY A 43 2.04 12.26 18.89
CA GLY A 43 1.36 11.04 19.33
C GLY A 43 0.99 10.12 18.17
N LEU A 44 0.46 10.68 17.08
CA LEU A 44 0.17 9.91 15.86
C LEU A 44 1.45 9.35 15.23
N ARG A 45 2.49 10.17 15.10
CA ARG A 45 3.78 9.76 14.51
C ARG A 45 4.41 8.61 15.29
N ASP A 46 4.43 8.72 16.61
CA ASP A 46 5.04 7.74 17.49
C ASP A 46 4.25 6.42 17.44
N CYS A 47 2.91 6.49 17.50
CA CYS A 47 2.03 5.32 17.34
C CYS A 47 2.23 4.61 15.98
N LEU A 48 2.31 5.35 14.87
CA LEU A 48 2.58 4.76 13.56
C LEU A 48 3.98 4.14 13.48
N GLY A 49 4.97 4.75 14.13
CA GLY A 49 6.32 4.21 14.25
C GLY A 49 6.36 2.88 14.99
N GLU A 50 5.69 2.78 16.14
CA GLU A 50 5.59 1.56 16.94
C GLU A 50 4.93 0.40 16.17
N HIS A 51 4.00 0.71 15.27
CA HIS A 51 3.31 -0.28 14.43
C HIS A 51 4.02 -0.56 13.11
N GLY A 52 5.22 0.00 12.86
CA GLY A 52 5.99 -0.23 11.63
C GLY A 52 5.31 0.36 10.38
N LEU A 53 4.52 1.42 10.53
CA LEU A 53 3.79 2.10 9.45
C LEU A 53 4.57 3.31 8.89
N LEU A 54 5.81 3.50 9.33
CA LEU A 54 6.75 4.50 8.81
C LEU A 54 7.97 3.82 8.18
N PRO A 55 8.59 4.42 7.14
CA PRO A 55 8.22 5.68 6.49
C PRO A 55 6.96 5.55 5.63
N LEU A 56 6.30 6.68 5.36
CA LEU A 56 5.09 6.72 4.52
C LEU A 56 5.43 6.43 3.05
N TYR A 57 4.55 5.70 2.37
CA TYR A 57 4.62 5.57 0.92
C TYR A 57 4.34 6.91 0.23
N THR A 58 4.87 7.11 -0.98
CA THR A 58 4.70 8.37 -1.74
C THR A 58 3.23 8.79 -1.89
N HIS A 59 2.32 7.83 -2.17
CA HIS A 59 0.89 8.13 -2.30
C HIS A 59 0.21 8.47 -0.97
N GLN A 60 0.74 7.97 0.16
CA GLN A 60 0.24 8.32 1.49
C GLN A 60 0.66 9.75 1.84
N ALA A 61 1.95 10.07 1.67
CA ALA A 61 2.46 11.41 1.93
C ALA A 61 1.73 12.46 1.08
N GLU A 62 1.58 12.21 -0.23
CA GLU A 62 0.85 13.12 -1.12
C GLU A 62 -0.61 13.31 -0.70
N ALA A 63 -1.33 12.23 -0.39
CA ALA A 63 -2.73 12.31 0.02
C ALA A 63 -2.91 13.11 1.33
N ILE A 64 -2.04 12.88 2.32
CA ILE A 64 -2.06 13.58 3.60
C ILE A 64 -1.78 15.07 3.38
N THR A 65 -0.75 15.42 2.60
CA THR A 65 -0.44 16.82 2.28
C THR A 65 -1.62 17.52 1.60
N ARG A 66 -2.23 16.90 0.58
CA ARG A 66 -3.39 17.49 -0.11
C ARG A 66 -4.61 17.63 0.79
N ALA A 67 -4.87 16.66 1.67
CA ALA A 67 -5.97 16.74 2.63
C ALA A 67 -5.77 17.90 3.62
N ARG A 68 -4.53 18.10 4.11
CA ARG A 68 -4.18 19.24 4.98
C ARG A 68 -4.33 20.59 4.30
N GLU A 69 -4.15 20.66 2.98
CA GLU A 69 -4.41 21.85 2.16
C GLU A 69 -5.93 22.12 1.96
N GLY A 70 -6.81 21.32 2.56
CA GLY A 70 -8.27 21.44 2.41
C GLY A 70 -8.80 20.95 1.06
N LYS A 71 -8.03 20.16 0.31
CA LYS A 71 -8.43 19.64 -1.00
C LYS A 71 -9.19 18.33 -0.86
N ASN A 72 -10.11 18.09 -1.80
CA ASN A 72 -10.72 16.78 -2.00
C ASN A 72 -9.70 15.85 -2.68
N VAL A 73 -9.50 14.65 -2.14
CA VAL A 73 -8.49 13.69 -2.62
C VAL A 73 -9.16 12.38 -3.02
N MET A 74 -8.84 11.89 -4.22
CA MET A 74 -9.17 10.54 -4.68
C MET A 74 -7.90 9.69 -4.72
N VAL A 75 -7.90 8.55 -4.03
CA VAL A 75 -6.73 7.65 -3.98
C VAL A 75 -7.00 6.37 -4.76
N ALA A 76 -6.43 6.27 -5.96
CA ALA A 76 -6.57 5.12 -6.85
C ALA A 76 -5.32 4.22 -6.81
N THR A 77 -5.26 3.31 -5.84
CA THR A 77 -4.17 2.31 -5.72
C THR A 77 -4.73 0.90 -5.51
N SER A 78 -3.92 -0.13 -5.77
CA SER A 78 -4.32 -1.54 -5.62
C SER A 78 -4.71 -1.92 -4.19
N SER A 79 -5.37 -3.06 -4.00
CA SER A 79 -5.61 -3.61 -2.66
C SER A 79 -4.30 -3.78 -1.87
N ALA A 80 -4.40 -3.74 -0.53
CA ALA A 80 -3.27 -3.85 0.41
C ALA A 80 -2.15 -2.79 0.27
N SER A 81 -2.37 -1.70 -0.47
CA SER A 81 -1.40 -0.59 -0.63
C SER A 81 -1.36 0.41 0.53
N GLY A 82 -2.16 0.20 1.58
CA GLY A 82 -2.24 1.12 2.72
C GLY A 82 -3.06 2.40 2.48
N LYS A 83 -4.06 2.39 1.58
CA LYS A 83 -4.98 3.53 1.35
C LYS A 83 -5.71 4.00 2.60
N THR A 84 -5.99 3.09 3.53
CA THR A 84 -6.68 3.43 4.78
C THR A 84 -5.95 4.51 5.58
N LEU A 85 -4.62 4.45 5.58
CA LEU A 85 -3.81 5.46 6.25
C LEU A 85 -3.93 6.85 5.58
N CYS A 86 -4.16 6.92 4.27
CA CYS A 86 -4.28 8.18 3.53
C CYS A 86 -5.40 9.08 4.06
N TYR A 87 -6.53 8.51 4.47
CA TYR A 87 -7.66 9.27 5.00
C TYR A 87 -7.75 9.23 6.53
N ASN A 88 -7.26 8.16 7.18
CA ASN A 88 -7.26 8.12 8.64
C ASN A 88 -6.26 9.09 9.26
N ALA A 89 -5.05 9.21 8.71
CA ALA A 89 -4.04 10.14 9.26
C ALA A 89 -4.55 11.59 9.37
N PRO A 90 -5.07 12.23 8.30
CA PRO A 90 -5.56 13.61 8.40
C PRO A 90 -6.80 13.74 9.29
N VAL A 91 -7.68 12.72 9.35
CA VAL A 91 -8.82 12.71 10.28
C VAL A 91 -8.36 12.67 11.73
N MET A 92 -7.41 11.79 12.06
CA MET A 92 -6.85 11.67 13.41
C MET A 92 -6.20 12.98 13.85
N GLU A 93 -5.48 13.68 12.97
CA GLU A 93 -4.90 14.99 13.29
C GLU A 93 -5.99 16.05 13.55
N ALA A 94 -7.05 16.06 12.74
CA ALA A 94 -8.13 17.02 12.85
C ALA A 94 -8.96 16.87 14.14
N ILE A 95 -9.09 15.65 14.68
CA ILE A 95 -9.82 15.39 15.93
C ILE A 95 -8.93 15.43 17.18
N SER A 96 -7.60 15.46 17.01
CA SER A 96 -6.64 15.57 18.13
C SER A 96 -6.20 17.01 18.40
N THR A 97 -6.63 17.96 17.56
CA THR A 97 -6.41 19.40 17.71
C THR A 97 -7.65 20.05 18.30
#